data_AF-A0A410P758-F1
#
_entry.id   AF-A0A410P758-F1
#
_cell.length_a   1.000
_cell.length_b   1.000
_cell.length_c   1.000
_cell.angle_alpha   90.00
_cell.angle_beta   90.00
_cell.angle_gamma   90.00
#
_symmetry.space_group_name_H-M   'P 1'
#
loop_
_entity.id
_entity.type
_entity.pdbx_description
1 polymer ?
#
loop_
_entity_poly.entity_id
_entity_poly.type
_entity_poly.pdbx_seq_one_letter_code
_entity_poly.pdbx_strand_id
1 'polypeptide(L)'
;MLTAVLQAKVKKAQSNEMTEHVIYSRLASAAAPAHRAVLEKIAAEELRHHDFFKGLTGEGVEPNRTKALFFVFLARTLGLNFALRLLESGEDAAQDYYGELRSVSCEIDGIIRDEKDHEERLLGMIDEERLQYVSSMVLGLNDALVELTGALVGFTLALQKTRLVAIVGLITGIAASLSMASAEYLSTKHEKTSKSPLKASIYTGLTYVATVTILVLPYFIFSNIYACLSWVVLGALLIVFLFTFYISVAKNLDFKKRFLEMAGLSLTIAALNFAIGLVIRKVFGIDV
;
A
#
# COMPACT_ATOMS: atom_id res chain seq x y z
N MET A 1 15.34 -15.20 -37.51
CA MET A 1 14.35 -15.93 -36.68
C MET A 1 14.64 -15.58 -35.23
N LEU A 2 13.62 -15.13 -34.48
CA LEU A 2 13.72 -14.93 -33.04
C LEU A 2 14.06 -16.26 -32.35
N THR A 3 14.94 -16.25 -31.34
CA THR A 3 15.17 -17.43 -30.50
C THR A 3 13.90 -17.74 -29.69
N ALA A 4 13.68 -19.01 -29.32
CA ALA A 4 12.48 -19.42 -28.57
C ALA A 4 12.29 -18.61 -27.27
N VAL A 5 13.41 -18.27 -26.60
CA VAL A 5 13.42 -17.40 -25.41
C VAL A 5 12.90 -16.01 -25.77
N LEU A 6 13.42 -15.39 -26.82
CA LEU A 6 13.05 -14.03 -27.24
C LEU A 6 11.61 -13.98 -27.74
N GLN A 7 11.13 -15.02 -28.43
CA GLN A 7 9.74 -15.14 -28.85
C GLN A 7 8.78 -15.21 -27.65
N ALA A 8 9.14 -15.93 -26.59
CA ALA A 8 8.35 -15.94 -25.35
C ALA A 8 8.32 -14.56 -24.68
N LYS A 9 9.42 -13.80 -24.75
CA LYS A 9 9.47 -12.43 -24.24
C LYS A 9 8.55 -11.48 -25.01
N VAL A 10 8.61 -11.52 -26.34
CA VAL A 10 7.74 -10.71 -27.20
C VAL A 10 6.26 -11.06 -26.98
N LYS A 11 5.92 -12.35 -26.83
CA LYS A 11 4.54 -12.77 -26.50
C LYS A 11 4.07 -12.26 -25.13
N LYS A 12 4.97 -12.21 -24.14
CA LYS A 12 4.66 -11.65 -22.82
C LYS A 12 4.42 -10.15 -22.90
N ALA A 13 5.27 -9.42 -23.61
CA ALA A 13 5.08 -7.99 -23.89
C ALA A 13 3.72 -7.77 -24.58
N GLN A 14 3.45 -8.47 -25.68
CA GLN A 14 2.18 -8.42 -26.39
C GLN A 14 0.96 -8.61 -25.46
N SER A 15 1.00 -9.60 -24.56
CA SER A 15 -0.09 -9.85 -23.60
C SER A 15 -0.25 -8.71 -22.58
N ASN A 16 0.86 -8.11 -22.13
CA ASN A 16 0.85 -6.99 -21.19
C ASN A 16 0.19 -5.76 -21.81
N GLU A 17 0.66 -5.31 -22.98
CA GLU A 17 0.12 -4.15 -23.72
C GLU A 17 -1.40 -4.31 -23.98
N MET A 18 -1.83 -5.51 -24.39
CA MET A 18 -3.26 -5.79 -24.59
C MET A 18 -4.05 -5.78 -23.27
N THR A 19 -3.41 -6.17 -22.17
CA THR A 19 -4.03 -6.10 -20.84
C THR A 19 -4.13 -4.67 -20.34
N GLU A 20 -3.09 -3.86 -20.53
CA GLU A 20 -3.06 -2.44 -20.21
C GLU A 20 -4.09 -1.65 -21.02
N HIS A 21 -4.18 -1.89 -22.33
CA HIS A 21 -5.25 -1.36 -23.18
C HIS A 21 -6.65 -1.60 -22.56
N VAL A 22 -6.93 -2.83 -22.12
CA VAL A 22 -8.21 -3.19 -21.50
C VAL A 22 -8.39 -2.51 -20.14
N ILE A 23 -7.32 -2.38 -19.35
CA ILE A 23 -7.36 -1.68 -18.06
C ILE A 23 -7.69 -0.22 -18.28
N TYR A 24 -6.90 0.50 -19.08
CA TYR A 24 -7.10 1.92 -19.35
C TYR A 24 -8.47 2.20 -19.97
N SER A 25 -8.93 1.37 -20.92
CA SER A 25 -10.28 1.50 -21.50
C SER A 25 -11.38 1.38 -20.45
N ARG A 26 -11.24 0.45 -19.50
CA ARG A 26 -12.21 0.28 -18.42
C ARG A 26 -12.13 1.41 -17.40
N LEU A 27 -10.93 1.85 -17.05
CA LEU A 27 -10.74 2.98 -16.14
C LEU A 27 -11.28 4.28 -16.75
N ALA A 28 -11.05 4.52 -18.04
CA ALA A 28 -11.62 5.64 -18.79
C ALA A 28 -13.14 5.69 -18.71
N SER A 29 -13.81 4.55 -18.85
CA SER A 29 -15.28 4.46 -18.79
C SER A 29 -15.86 4.84 -17.41
N ALA A 30 -15.06 4.73 -16.35
CA ALA A 30 -15.45 5.02 -14.97
C ALA A 30 -14.84 6.33 -14.43
N ALA A 31 -13.95 6.98 -15.18
CA ALA A 31 -13.25 8.19 -14.78
C ALA A 31 -14.09 9.46 -15.01
N ALA A 32 -13.75 10.53 -14.28
CA ALA A 32 -14.32 11.85 -14.53
C ALA A 32 -13.97 12.35 -15.94
N PRO A 33 -14.81 13.21 -16.57
CA PRO A 33 -14.57 13.69 -17.93
C PRO A 33 -13.18 14.29 -18.16
N ALA A 34 -12.63 14.99 -17.15
CA ALA A 34 -11.30 15.58 -17.20
C ALA A 34 -10.16 14.55 -17.38
N HIS A 35 -10.33 13.34 -16.85
CA HIS A 35 -9.33 12.28 -16.86
C HIS A 35 -9.56 11.25 -17.97
N ARG A 36 -10.81 11.11 -18.41
CA ARG A 36 -11.22 10.13 -19.41
C ARG A 36 -10.47 10.26 -20.74
N ALA A 37 -10.32 11.47 -21.25
CA ALA A 37 -9.66 11.70 -22.55
C ALA A 37 -8.19 11.23 -22.56
N VAL A 38 -7.48 11.41 -21.44
CA VAL A 38 -6.09 10.96 -21.33
C VAL A 38 -6.01 9.44 -21.27
N LEU A 39 -6.87 8.79 -20.48
CA LEU A 39 -6.92 7.32 -20.39
C LEU A 39 -7.33 6.66 -21.71
N GLU A 40 -8.28 7.24 -22.45
CA GLU A 40 -8.65 6.74 -23.79
C GLU A 40 -7.50 6.88 -24.79
N LYS A 41 -6.72 7.97 -24.69
CA LYS A 41 -5.54 8.18 -25.54
C LYS A 41 -4.46 7.13 -25.24
N ILE A 42 -4.12 6.93 -23.97
CA ILE A 42 -3.12 5.93 -23.55
C ILE A 42 -3.59 4.54 -23.98
N ALA A 43 -4.85 4.18 -23.72
CA ALA A 43 -5.40 2.90 -24.18
C ALA A 43 -5.24 2.68 -25.69
N ALA A 44 -5.40 3.72 -26.52
CA ALA A 44 -5.20 3.61 -27.96
C ALA A 44 -3.72 3.44 -28.33
N GLU A 45 -2.80 4.05 -27.58
CA GLU A 45 -1.35 3.90 -27.75
C GLU A 45 -0.92 2.45 -27.38
N GLU A 46 -1.37 1.91 -26.25
CA GLU A 46 -1.18 0.48 -25.85
C GLU A 46 -1.62 -0.52 -26.93
N LEU A 47 -2.77 -0.26 -27.57
CA LEU A 47 -3.27 -1.15 -28.61
C LEU A 47 -2.32 -1.15 -29.83
N ARG A 48 -1.70 -0.01 -30.15
CA ARG A 48 -0.72 0.09 -31.23
C ARG A 48 0.57 -0.65 -30.87
N HIS A 49 1.01 -0.60 -29.62
CA HIS A 49 2.15 -1.38 -29.14
C HIS A 49 1.87 -2.87 -29.19
N HIS A 50 0.69 -3.33 -28.75
CA HIS A 50 0.23 -4.71 -28.92
C HIS A 50 0.29 -5.14 -30.39
N ASP A 51 -0.23 -4.32 -31.30
CA ASP A 51 -0.28 -4.63 -32.73
C ASP A 51 1.12 -4.70 -33.35
N PHE A 52 2.05 -3.85 -32.90
CA PHE A 52 3.46 -3.96 -33.25
C PHE A 52 4.05 -5.32 -32.82
N PHE A 53 3.88 -5.71 -31.56
CA PHE A 53 4.39 -7.01 -31.08
C PHE A 53 3.71 -8.20 -31.76
N LYS A 54 2.41 -8.10 -32.06
CA LYS A 54 1.68 -9.08 -32.86
C LYS A 54 2.27 -9.23 -34.28
N GLY A 55 2.72 -8.12 -34.88
CA GLY A 55 3.44 -8.13 -36.15
C GLY A 55 4.75 -8.92 -36.10
N LEU A 56 5.45 -8.87 -34.96
CA LEU A 56 6.69 -9.62 -34.73
C LEU A 56 6.47 -11.11 -34.41
N THR A 57 5.39 -11.45 -33.70
CA THR A 57 5.10 -12.85 -33.30
C THR A 57 4.31 -13.62 -34.36
N GLY A 58 3.51 -12.93 -35.18
CA GLY A 58 2.57 -13.54 -36.13
C GLY A 58 1.37 -14.23 -35.45
N GLU A 59 1.24 -14.14 -34.13
CA GLU A 59 0.20 -14.80 -33.34
C GLU A 59 -0.51 -13.80 -32.43
N GLY A 60 -1.82 -13.96 -32.26
CA GLY A 60 -2.60 -13.16 -31.31
C GLY A 60 -2.49 -13.74 -29.90
N VAL A 61 -2.25 -12.89 -28.90
CA VAL A 61 -2.28 -13.27 -27.48
C VAL A 61 -3.46 -12.59 -26.79
N GLU A 62 -4.22 -13.35 -26.01
CA GLU A 62 -5.35 -12.81 -25.25
C GLU A 62 -4.89 -11.99 -24.04
N PRO A 63 -5.66 -10.96 -23.63
CA PRO A 63 -5.37 -10.19 -22.42
C PRO A 63 -5.59 -11.01 -21.16
N ASN A 64 -4.85 -10.66 -20.11
CA ASN A 64 -5.06 -11.20 -18.78
C ASN A 64 -6.29 -10.55 -18.11
N ARG A 65 -7.44 -11.20 -18.26
CA ARG A 65 -8.72 -10.71 -17.72
C ARG A 65 -8.73 -10.58 -16.20
N THR A 66 -7.97 -11.41 -15.47
CA THR A 66 -7.92 -11.33 -13.99
C THR A 66 -7.12 -10.12 -13.53
N LYS A 67 -5.96 -9.82 -14.16
CA LYS A 67 -5.21 -8.57 -13.94
C LYS A 67 -6.12 -7.37 -14.23
N ALA A 68 -6.84 -7.38 -15.36
CA ALA A 68 -7.74 -6.29 -15.70
C ALA A 68 -8.88 -6.07 -14.68
N LEU A 69 -9.50 -7.14 -14.20
CA LEU A 69 -10.52 -7.06 -13.16
C LEU A 69 -9.95 -6.55 -11.83
N PHE A 70 -8.74 -6.97 -11.47
CA PHE A 70 -8.06 -6.55 -10.25
C PHE A 70 -7.80 -5.03 -10.24
N PHE A 71 -7.27 -4.45 -11.32
CA PHE A 71 -7.02 -3.01 -11.39
C PHE A 71 -8.31 -2.18 -11.38
N VAL A 72 -9.37 -2.67 -12.03
CA VAL A 72 -10.70 -2.03 -11.94
C VAL A 72 -11.25 -2.09 -10.51
N PHE A 73 -11.06 -3.20 -9.81
CA PHE A 73 -11.43 -3.32 -8.40
C PHE A 73 -10.64 -2.33 -7.53
N LEU A 74 -9.31 -2.27 -7.69
CA LEU A 74 -8.45 -1.34 -6.96
C LEU A 74 -8.84 0.11 -7.19
N ALA A 75 -9.13 0.49 -8.44
CA ALA A 75 -9.54 1.85 -8.77
C ALA A 75 -10.85 2.24 -8.05
N ARG A 76 -11.77 1.29 -7.86
CA ARG A 76 -13.02 1.50 -7.13
C ARG A 76 -12.85 1.55 -5.62
N THR A 77 -11.96 0.74 -5.05
CA THR A 77 -11.80 0.65 -3.59
C THR A 77 -10.78 1.62 -3.02
N LEU A 78 -9.61 1.73 -3.65
CA LEU A 78 -8.49 2.57 -3.20
C LEU A 78 -8.41 3.91 -3.96
N GLY A 79 -9.05 3.99 -5.12
CA GLY A 79 -9.11 5.19 -5.96
C GLY A 79 -8.28 5.06 -7.23
N LEU A 80 -8.66 5.84 -8.25
CA LEU A 80 -8.04 5.83 -9.58
C LEU A 80 -6.52 6.07 -9.52
N ASN A 81 -6.09 7.10 -8.79
CA ASN A 81 -4.67 7.48 -8.69
C ASN A 81 -3.79 6.33 -8.13
N PHE A 82 -4.30 5.58 -7.16
CA PHE A 82 -3.58 4.43 -6.60
C PHE A 82 -3.46 3.30 -7.60
N ALA A 83 -4.56 2.97 -8.29
CA ALA A 83 -4.58 1.92 -9.29
C ALA A 83 -3.64 2.22 -10.47
N LEU A 84 -3.62 3.47 -10.94
CA LEU A 84 -2.70 3.93 -11.99
C LEU A 84 -1.25 3.83 -11.53
N ARG A 85 -0.89 4.40 -10.37
CA ARG A 85 0.48 4.28 -9.84
C ARG A 85 0.95 2.85 -9.66
N LEU A 86 0.06 1.95 -9.24
CA LEU A 86 0.40 0.53 -9.12
C LEU A 86 0.65 -0.12 -10.48
N LEU A 87 -0.06 0.31 -11.52
CA LEU A 87 0.11 -0.18 -12.88
C LEU A 87 1.48 0.25 -13.41
N GLU A 88 1.78 1.56 -13.35
CA GLU A 88 3.07 2.14 -13.77
C GLU A 88 4.26 1.51 -13.05
N SER A 89 4.16 1.28 -11.73
CA SER A 89 5.28 0.66 -10.99
C SER A 89 5.59 -0.77 -11.47
N GLY A 90 4.64 -1.43 -12.13
CA GLY A 90 4.84 -2.70 -12.81
C GLY A 90 5.50 -2.56 -14.18
N GLU A 91 5.28 -1.45 -14.87
CA GLU A 91 5.87 -1.11 -16.17
C GLU A 91 7.32 -0.63 -16.03
N ASP A 92 7.67 0.10 -14.96
CA ASP A 92 9.06 0.42 -14.62
C ASP A 92 9.91 -0.85 -14.54
N ALA A 93 9.40 -1.89 -13.88
CA ALA A 93 10.05 -3.19 -13.80
C ALA A 93 10.06 -3.95 -15.14
N ALA A 94 9.17 -3.59 -16.07
CA ALA A 94 9.11 -4.12 -17.43
C ALA A 94 9.98 -3.34 -18.43
N GLN A 95 10.36 -2.09 -18.17
CA GLN A 95 11.30 -1.34 -19.03
C GLN A 95 12.67 -2.02 -19.11
N ASP A 96 13.14 -2.62 -18.01
CA ASP A 96 14.34 -3.47 -18.01
C ASP A 96 14.19 -4.65 -19.00
N TYR A 97 12.97 -5.18 -19.13
CA TYR A 97 12.63 -6.26 -20.06
C TYR A 97 12.59 -5.78 -21.52
N TYR A 98 12.06 -4.57 -21.77
CA TYR A 98 12.12 -3.94 -23.09
C TYR A 98 13.55 -3.61 -23.53
N GLY A 99 14.44 -3.29 -22.58
CA GLY A 99 15.87 -3.11 -22.83
C GLY A 99 16.52 -4.30 -23.55
N GLU A 100 16.15 -5.53 -23.16
CA GLU A 100 16.65 -6.76 -23.81
C GLU A 100 16.06 -6.98 -25.20
N LEU A 101 14.85 -6.47 -25.44
CA LEU A 101 14.15 -6.56 -26.71
C LEU A 101 14.66 -5.54 -27.75
N ARG A 102 15.41 -4.50 -27.36
CA ARG A 102 16.02 -3.52 -28.30
C ARG A 102 16.83 -4.15 -29.42
N SER A 103 17.39 -5.34 -29.17
CA SER A 103 18.11 -6.13 -30.17
C SER A 103 17.23 -6.66 -31.32
N VAL A 104 15.90 -6.61 -31.18
CA VAL A 104 14.91 -7.16 -32.11
C VAL A 104 14.44 -6.12 -33.13
N SER A 105 14.22 -4.88 -32.72
CA SER A 105 13.75 -3.80 -33.58
C SER A 105 14.13 -2.43 -33.03
N CYS A 106 14.48 -1.49 -33.91
CA CYS A 106 14.70 -0.08 -33.54
C CYS A 106 13.42 0.63 -33.08
N GLU A 107 12.24 0.11 -33.43
CA GLU A 107 10.94 0.70 -33.06
C GLU A 107 10.64 0.55 -31.56
N ILE A 108 11.33 -0.36 -30.87
CA ILE A 108 11.19 -0.56 -29.41
C ILE A 108 11.69 0.67 -28.63
N ASP A 109 12.67 1.41 -29.16
CA ASP A 109 13.08 2.68 -28.55
C ASP A 109 11.97 3.74 -28.64
N GLY A 110 11.03 3.61 -29.59
CA GLY A 110 9.83 4.42 -29.66
C GLY A 110 8.84 4.07 -28.56
N ILE A 111 8.52 2.78 -28.41
CA ILE A 111 7.64 2.27 -27.35
C ILE A 111 8.15 2.70 -25.96
N ILE A 112 9.43 2.50 -25.67
CA ILE A 112 10.02 2.91 -24.37
C ILE A 112 9.86 4.42 -24.10
N ARG A 113 9.82 5.28 -25.14
CA ARG A 113 9.55 6.71 -24.96
C ARG A 113 8.07 6.97 -24.73
N ASP A 114 7.21 6.28 -25.48
CA ASP A 114 5.76 6.38 -25.33
C ASP A 114 5.35 5.98 -23.90
N GLU A 115 5.92 4.91 -23.33
CA GLU A 115 5.70 4.50 -21.93
C GLU A 115 6.06 5.60 -20.92
N LYS A 116 7.19 6.30 -21.14
CA LYS A 116 7.60 7.41 -20.26
C LYS A 116 6.65 8.60 -20.38
N ASP A 117 6.20 8.90 -21.59
CA ASP A 117 5.20 9.92 -21.84
C ASP A 117 3.85 9.57 -21.20
N HIS A 118 3.48 8.29 -21.13
CA HIS A 118 2.29 7.82 -20.43
C HIS A 118 2.39 8.09 -18.94
N GLU A 119 3.50 7.68 -18.31
CA GLU A 119 3.76 7.90 -16.89
C GLU A 119 3.63 9.39 -16.54
N GLU A 120 4.29 10.28 -17.31
CA GLU A 120 4.25 11.73 -17.09
C GLU A 120 2.82 12.30 -17.21
N ARG A 121 2.05 11.85 -18.20
CA ARG A 121 0.64 12.27 -18.37
C ARG A 121 -0.21 11.80 -17.21
N LEU A 122 -0.02 10.56 -16.75
CA LEU A 122 -0.77 10.00 -15.63
C LEU A 122 -0.41 10.71 -14.32
N LEU A 123 0.87 11.01 -14.09
CA LEU A 123 1.32 11.82 -12.95
C LEU A 123 0.67 13.21 -12.96
N GLY A 124 0.53 13.84 -14.12
CA GLY A 124 -0.15 15.13 -14.27
C GLY A 124 -1.65 15.11 -13.97
N MET A 125 -2.28 13.94 -13.96
CA MET A 125 -3.71 13.77 -13.64
C MET A 125 -3.96 13.48 -12.16
N ILE A 126 -2.95 13.06 -11.40
CA ILE A 126 -3.11 12.62 -10.02
C ILE A 126 -3.41 13.83 -9.14
N ASP A 127 -4.66 13.94 -8.72
CA ASP A 127 -5.08 14.93 -7.72
C ASP A 127 -4.38 14.65 -6.36
N GLU A 128 -3.57 15.62 -5.93
CA GLU A 128 -2.66 15.51 -4.78
C GLU A 128 -3.38 15.55 -3.43
N GLU A 129 -4.66 15.91 -3.36
CA GLU A 129 -5.33 16.19 -2.07
C GLU A 129 -5.27 14.97 -1.13
N ARG A 130 -5.61 13.76 -1.60
CA ARG A 130 -5.47 12.53 -0.78
C ARG A 130 -4.02 12.20 -0.50
N LEU A 131 -3.12 12.40 -1.48
CA LEU A 131 -1.69 12.16 -1.34
C LEU A 131 -1.07 13.03 -0.24
N GLN A 132 -1.59 14.25 -0.07
CA GLN A 132 -1.16 15.22 0.94
C GLN A 132 -1.40 14.71 2.36
N TYR A 133 -2.53 14.06 2.60
CA TYR A 133 -2.89 13.52 3.91
C TYR A 133 -2.37 12.10 4.14
N VAL A 134 -1.81 11.42 3.12
CA VAL A 134 -1.14 10.12 3.31
C VAL A 134 -0.11 10.22 4.42
N SER A 135 0.71 11.27 4.47
CA SER A 135 1.70 11.45 5.53
C SER A 135 1.09 11.47 6.94
N SER A 136 -0.06 12.13 7.12
CA SER A 136 -0.76 12.19 8.41
C SER A 136 -1.35 10.83 8.79
N MET A 137 -1.88 10.08 7.80
CA MET A 137 -2.29 8.68 8.01
C MET A 137 -1.11 7.78 8.40
N VAL A 138 0.05 7.93 7.73
CA VAL A 138 1.27 7.17 8.04
C VAL A 138 1.72 7.44 9.46
N LEU A 139 1.71 8.71 9.88
CA LEU A 139 2.10 9.11 11.22
C LEU A 139 1.19 8.41 12.24
N GLY A 140 -0.12 8.58 12.10
CA GLY A 140 -1.13 7.96 12.99
C GLY A 140 -1.02 6.44 13.07
N LEU A 141 -0.77 5.79 11.93
CA LEU A 141 -0.60 4.35 11.86
C LEU A 141 0.68 3.88 12.57
N ASN A 142 1.83 4.49 12.23
CA ASN A 142 3.12 4.00 12.70
C ASN A 142 3.24 4.12 14.21
N ASP A 143 2.75 5.22 14.78
CA ASP A 143 2.71 5.41 16.22
C ASP A 143 1.77 4.39 16.88
N ALA A 144 0.54 4.23 16.37
CA ALA A 144 -0.40 3.22 16.85
C ALA A 144 0.19 1.80 16.82
N LEU A 145 0.85 1.43 15.73
CA LEU A 145 1.42 0.11 15.57
C LEU A 145 2.56 -0.12 16.55
N VAL A 146 3.44 0.85 16.75
CA VAL A 146 4.58 0.70 17.65
C VAL A 146 4.12 0.72 19.12
N GLU A 147 3.34 1.73 19.50
CA GLU A 147 2.88 1.94 20.86
C GLU A 147 1.91 0.83 21.31
N LEU A 148 0.87 0.57 20.52
CA LEU A 148 -0.19 -0.36 20.92
C LEU A 148 0.27 -1.82 20.86
N THR A 149 1.10 -2.19 19.88
CA THR A 149 1.67 -3.56 19.85
C THR A 149 2.52 -3.79 21.08
N GLY A 150 3.39 -2.82 21.43
CA GLY A 150 4.18 -2.88 22.66
C GLY A 150 3.31 -3.00 23.91
N ALA A 151 2.32 -2.12 24.05
CA ALA A 151 1.41 -2.11 25.19
C ALA A 151 0.61 -3.41 25.30
N LEU A 152 -0.04 -3.87 24.22
CA LEU A 152 -0.83 -5.09 24.21
C LEU A 152 0.03 -6.32 24.53
N VAL A 153 1.24 -6.40 23.99
CA VAL A 153 2.18 -7.49 24.33
C VAL A 153 2.51 -7.46 25.83
N GLY A 154 2.87 -6.30 26.38
CA GLY A 154 3.14 -6.15 27.81
C GLY A 154 1.93 -6.50 28.70
N PHE A 155 0.74 -5.97 28.36
CA PHE A 155 -0.52 -6.23 29.04
C PHE A 155 -0.90 -7.71 29.01
N THR A 156 -0.72 -8.35 27.85
CA THR A 156 -1.00 -9.77 27.67
C THR A 156 -0.20 -10.60 28.66
N LEU A 157 1.10 -10.31 28.80
CA LEU A 157 1.97 -11.06 29.69
C LEU A 157 1.72 -10.73 31.17
N ALA A 158 1.46 -9.46 31.50
CA ALA A 158 1.25 -9.01 32.86
C ALA A 158 -0.12 -9.42 33.42
N LEU A 159 -1.20 -9.30 32.63
CA LEU A 159 -2.58 -9.41 33.13
C LEU A 159 -3.20 -10.80 32.95
N GLN A 160 -2.69 -11.60 32.01
CA GLN A 160 -3.11 -12.98 31.73
C GLN A 160 -4.63 -13.21 31.48
N LYS A 161 -5.43 -12.15 31.35
CA LYS A 161 -6.88 -12.19 31.14
C LYS A 161 -7.26 -11.41 29.88
N THR A 162 -7.74 -12.10 28.85
CA THR A 162 -8.00 -11.51 27.53
C THR A 162 -8.97 -10.32 27.58
N ARG A 163 -10.08 -10.43 28.32
CA ARG A 163 -11.04 -9.32 28.48
C ARG A 163 -10.45 -8.10 29.16
N LEU A 164 -9.59 -8.29 30.16
CA LEU A 164 -8.97 -7.18 30.89
C LEU A 164 -7.96 -6.46 29.99
N VAL A 165 -7.15 -7.23 29.24
CA VAL A 165 -6.25 -6.69 28.22
C VAL A 165 -7.03 -5.93 27.14
N ALA A 166 -8.18 -6.44 26.70
CA ALA A 166 -9.02 -5.78 25.70
C ALA A 166 -9.51 -4.42 26.18
N ILE A 167 -10.04 -4.35 27.41
CA ILE A 167 -10.57 -3.11 27.99
C ILE A 167 -9.45 -2.08 28.18
N VAL A 168 -8.33 -2.49 28.77
CA VAL A 168 -7.18 -1.59 28.99
C VAL A 168 -6.62 -1.13 27.65
N GLY A 169 -6.41 -2.04 26.70
CA GLY A 169 -5.92 -1.73 25.36
C GLY A 169 -6.83 -0.79 24.58
N LEU A 170 -8.15 -0.94 24.71
CA LEU A 170 -9.12 -0.04 24.06
C LEU A 170 -9.09 1.36 24.68
N ILE A 171 -9.07 1.47 26.01
CA ILE A 171 -9.00 2.76 26.71
C ILE A 171 -7.70 3.48 26.36
N THR A 172 -6.55 2.79 26.47
CA THR A 172 -5.23 3.33 26.14
C THR A 172 -5.17 3.74 24.67
N GLY A 173 -5.61 2.88 23.75
CA GLY A 173 -5.56 3.14 22.31
C GLY A 173 -6.45 4.29 21.86
N ILE A 174 -7.66 4.43 22.41
CA ILE A 174 -8.55 5.57 22.10
C ILE A 174 -7.96 6.86 22.67
N ALA A 175 -7.44 6.85 23.91
CA ALA A 175 -6.82 8.02 24.50
C ALA A 175 -5.59 8.48 23.71
N ALA A 176 -4.73 7.55 23.30
CA ALA A 176 -3.57 7.82 22.46
C ALA A 176 -3.97 8.38 21.09
N SER A 177 -4.98 7.79 20.44
CA SER A 177 -5.53 8.28 19.17
C SER A 177 -6.00 9.74 19.26
N LEU A 178 -6.76 10.10 20.30
CA LEU A 178 -7.22 11.47 20.50
C LEU A 178 -6.05 12.43 20.75
N SER A 179 -5.07 12.00 21.55
CA SER A 179 -3.84 12.76 21.81
C SER A 179 -3.09 13.04 20.52
N MET A 180 -2.90 12.00 19.69
CA MET A 180 -2.16 12.10 18.44
C MET A 180 -2.89 12.92 17.38
N ALA A 181 -4.21 12.77 17.26
CA ALA A 181 -5.02 13.65 16.42
C ALA A 181 -4.89 15.12 16.85
N SER A 182 -4.88 15.39 18.16
CA SER A 182 -4.68 16.75 18.70
C SER A 182 -3.28 17.28 18.39
N ALA A 183 -2.25 16.43 18.50
CA ALA A 183 -0.88 16.79 18.18
C ALA A 183 -0.73 17.13 16.69
N GLU A 184 -1.30 16.32 15.79
CA GLU A 184 -1.27 16.57 14.34
C GLU A 184 -2.01 17.86 13.98
N TYR A 185 -3.14 18.15 14.62
CA TYR A 185 -3.87 19.41 14.42
C TYR A 185 -2.97 20.61 14.74
N LEU A 186 -2.32 20.59 15.91
CA LEU A 186 -1.46 21.69 16.36
C LEU A 186 -0.20 21.82 15.50
N SER A 187 0.45 20.71 15.14
CA SER A 187 1.61 20.70 14.24
C SER A 187 1.24 21.26 12.87
N THR A 188 0.17 20.76 12.24
CA THR A 188 -0.27 21.24 10.92
C THR A 188 -0.69 22.71 10.94
N LYS A 189 -1.26 23.20 12.05
CA LYS A 189 -1.66 24.60 12.20
C LYS A 189 -0.45 25.55 12.31
N HIS A 190 0.67 25.08 12.87
CA HIS A 190 1.88 25.88 13.05
C HIS A 190 2.85 25.77 11.86
N GLU A 191 2.81 24.66 11.13
CA GLU A 191 3.57 24.49 9.90
C GLU A 191 2.95 25.29 8.75
N LYS A 192 3.79 25.92 7.91
CA LYS A 192 3.34 26.58 6.67
C LYS A 192 3.06 25.53 5.59
N THR A 193 2.02 24.74 5.78
CA THR A 193 1.55 23.75 4.79
C THR A 193 0.24 24.23 4.16
N SER A 194 -0.08 23.73 2.96
CA SER A 194 -1.41 23.91 2.35
C SER A 194 -2.45 22.91 2.87
N LYS A 195 -2.08 22.04 3.83
CA LYS A 195 -2.99 21.06 4.42
C LYS A 195 -3.96 21.73 5.38
N SER A 196 -5.21 21.27 5.39
CA SER A 196 -6.16 21.67 6.43
C SER A 196 -5.81 20.97 7.75
N PRO A 197 -5.58 21.70 8.86
CA PRO A 197 -5.26 21.10 10.15
C PRO A 197 -6.33 20.13 10.66
N LEU A 198 -7.61 20.47 10.40
CA LEU A 198 -8.74 19.63 10.81
C LEU A 198 -8.81 18.33 10.01
N LYS A 199 -8.57 18.37 8.70
CA LYS A 199 -8.55 17.15 7.89
C LYS A 199 -7.38 16.25 8.31
N ALA A 200 -6.19 16.82 8.51
CA ALA A 200 -5.00 16.07 8.93
C ALA A 200 -5.20 15.34 10.27
N SER A 201 -5.79 16.01 11.27
CA SER A 201 -6.08 15.40 12.56
C SER A 201 -7.12 14.29 12.48
N ILE A 202 -8.19 14.48 11.69
CA ILE A 202 -9.21 13.44 11.48
C ILE A 202 -8.61 12.20 10.81
N TYR A 203 -7.82 12.37 9.75
CA TYR A 203 -7.17 11.24 9.08
C TYR A 203 -6.23 10.48 10.03
N THR A 204 -5.46 11.20 10.85
CA THR A 204 -4.56 10.61 11.85
C THR A 204 -5.35 9.84 12.90
N GLY A 205 -6.34 10.48 13.51
CA GLY A 205 -7.18 9.88 14.55
C GLY A 205 -7.93 8.63 14.07
N LEU A 206 -8.60 8.71 12.92
CA LEU A 206 -9.33 7.57 12.35
C LEU A 206 -8.40 6.40 12.00
N THR A 207 -7.22 6.67 11.44
CA THR A 207 -6.24 5.63 11.14
C THR A 207 -5.76 4.94 12.41
N TYR A 208 -5.53 5.72 13.47
CA TYR A 208 -5.15 5.18 14.78
C TYR A 208 -6.28 4.32 15.38
N VAL A 209 -7.52 4.82 15.45
CA VAL A 209 -8.67 4.06 15.98
C VAL A 209 -8.90 2.76 15.20
N ALA A 210 -8.78 2.80 13.87
CA ALA A 210 -8.90 1.61 13.04
C ALA A 210 -7.85 0.56 13.41
N THR A 211 -6.60 0.98 13.60
CA THR A 211 -5.49 0.12 14.03
C THR A 211 -5.74 -0.49 15.40
N VAL A 212 -6.17 0.32 16.36
CA VAL A 212 -6.56 -0.13 17.72
C VAL A 212 -7.64 -1.20 17.63
N THR A 213 -8.68 -0.94 16.84
CA THR A 213 -9.79 -1.87 16.67
C THR A 213 -9.30 -3.19 16.10
N ILE A 214 -8.50 -3.19 15.04
CA ILE A 214 -7.99 -4.42 14.41
C ILE A 214 -7.11 -5.25 15.36
N LEU A 215 -6.27 -4.60 16.17
CA LEU A 215 -5.38 -5.29 17.10
C LEU A 215 -6.08 -5.78 18.37
N VAL A 216 -7.07 -5.04 18.88
CA VAL A 216 -7.77 -5.36 20.12
C VAL A 216 -8.93 -6.35 19.91
N LEU A 217 -9.62 -6.31 18.76
CA LEU A 217 -10.82 -7.10 18.49
C LEU A 217 -10.68 -8.61 18.85
N PRO A 218 -9.60 -9.32 18.50
CA PRO A 218 -9.49 -10.74 18.84
C PRO A 218 -9.42 -11.03 20.34
N TYR A 219 -9.04 -10.08 21.20
CA TYR A 219 -9.10 -10.29 22.66
C TYR A 219 -10.53 -10.39 23.20
N PHE A 220 -11.53 -9.91 22.45
CA PHE A 220 -12.94 -10.14 22.75
C PHE A 220 -13.46 -11.49 22.25
N ILE A 221 -12.83 -12.05 21.21
CA ILE A 221 -13.28 -13.26 20.52
C ILE A 221 -12.61 -14.50 21.10
N PHE A 222 -11.29 -14.47 21.27
CA PHE A 222 -10.50 -15.60 21.73
C PHE A 222 -10.29 -15.59 23.24
N SER A 223 -10.36 -16.77 23.84
CA SER A 223 -10.02 -16.98 25.27
C SER A 223 -8.56 -17.36 25.47
N ASN A 224 -7.90 -17.90 24.43
CA ASN A 224 -6.50 -18.29 24.51
C ASN A 224 -5.60 -17.05 24.36
N ILE A 225 -4.89 -16.72 25.43
CA ILE A 225 -4.08 -15.52 25.49
C ILE A 225 -2.87 -15.56 24.54
N TYR A 226 -2.28 -16.73 24.31
CA TYR A 226 -1.16 -16.89 23.39
C TYR A 226 -1.63 -16.76 21.93
N ALA A 227 -2.87 -17.18 21.63
CA ALA A 227 -3.46 -16.94 20.32
C ALA A 227 -3.68 -15.44 20.07
N CYS A 228 -4.15 -14.69 21.08
CA CYS A 228 -4.25 -13.22 21.00
C CYS A 228 -2.87 -12.57 20.81
N LEU A 229 -1.85 -13.04 21.53
CA LEU A 229 -0.48 -12.54 21.38
C LEU A 229 0.05 -12.77 19.96
N SER A 230 -0.14 -13.97 19.40
CA SER A 230 0.22 -14.26 18.01
C SER A 230 -0.52 -13.36 17.04
N TRP A 231 -1.80 -13.07 17.28
CA TRP A 231 -2.55 -12.11 16.47
C TRP A 231 -1.97 -10.71 16.54
N VAL A 232 -1.61 -10.21 17.72
CA VAL A 232 -1.04 -8.86 17.84
C VAL A 232 0.24 -8.74 17.03
N VAL A 233 1.16 -9.70 17.13
CA VAL A 233 2.43 -9.66 16.39
C VAL A 233 2.21 -9.83 14.89
N LEU A 234 1.47 -10.87 14.46
CA LEU A 234 1.24 -11.14 13.04
C LEU A 234 0.35 -10.07 12.39
N GLY A 235 -0.67 -9.61 13.10
CA GLY A 235 -1.57 -8.55 12.69
C GLY A 235 -0.84 -7.22 12.56
N ALA A 236 0.01 -6.85 13.52
CA ALA A 236 0.85 -5.66 13.41
C ALA A 236 1.78 -5.75 12.20
N LEU A 237 2.47 -6.88 11.99
CA LEU A 237 3.32 -7.07 10.82
C LEU A 237 2.54 -7.01 9.50
N LEU A 238 1.32 -7.57 9.45
CA LEU A 238 0.46 -7.50 8.28
C LEU A 238 0.01 -6.06 8.00
N ILE A 239 -0.36 -5.30 9.03
CA ILE A 239 -0.72 -3.89 8.87
C ILE A 239 0.50 -3.09 8.39
N VAL A 240 1.68 -3.27 9.00
CA VAL A 240 2.94 -2.66 8.53
C VAL A 240 3.16 -3.01 7.06
N PHE A 241 3.03 -4.28 6.67
CA PHE A 241 3.21 -4.73 5.28
C PHE A 241 2.26 -4.01 4.33
N LEU A 242 0.95 -4.06 4.59
CA LEU A 242 -0.08 -3.49 3.73
C LEU A 242 0.07 -1.97 3.58
N PHE A 243 0.35 -1.26 4.67
CA PHE A 243 0.53 0.18 4.62
C PHE A 243 1.85 0.59 4.00
N THR A 244 2.94 -0.12 4.29
CA THR A 244 4.23 0.13 3.61
C THR A 244 4.04 -0.04 2.11
N PHE A 245 3.36 -1.09 1.69
CA PHE A 245 3.04 -1.32 0.29
C PHE A 245 2.23 -0.16 -0.29
N TYR A 246 1.15 0.24 0.37
CA TYR A 246 0.33 1.38 -0.05
C TYR A 246 1.15 2.66 -0.23
N ILE A 247 1.98 3.02 0.77
CA ILE A 247 2.80 4.24 0.74
C ILE A 247 3.86 4.15 -0.36
N SER A 248 4.50 2.99 -0.50
CA SER A 248 5.56 2.77 -1.48
C SER A 248 5.04 2.96 -2.90
N VAL A 249 3.84 2.44 -3.18
CA VAL A 249 3.14 2.66 -4.45
C VAL A 249 2.70 4.12 -4.58
N ALA A 250 2.02 4.66 -3.57
CA ALA A 250 1.44 6.00 -3.65
C ALA A 250 2.50 7.12 -3.75
N LYS A 251 3.72 6.90 -3.27
CA LYS A 251 4.80 7.91 -3.26
C LYS A 251 6.04 7.51 -4.05
N ASN A 252 6.00 6.39 -4.77
CA ASN A 252 7.14 5.82 -5.49
C ASN A 252 8.40 5.69 -4.61
N LEU A 253 8.28 4.94 -3.51
CA LEU A 253 9.35 4.76 -2.53
C LEU A 253 9.78 3.29 -2.44
N ASP A 254 11.02 3.06 -2.00
CA ASP A 254 11.57 1.71 -1.77
C ASP A 254 10.78 0.94 -0.69
N PHE A 255 9.95 -0.03 -1.13
CA PHE A 255 9.15 -0.87 -0.24
C PHE A 255 10.00 -1.65 0.76
N LYS A 256 11.02 -2.38 0.26
CA LYS A 256 11.81 -3.31 1.09
C LYS A 256 12.51 -2.59 2.24
N LYS A 257 13.14 -1.44 1.97
CA LYS A 257 13.85 -0.65 2.98
C LYS A 257 12.91 -0.18 4.07
N ARG A 258 11.78 0.42 3.68
CA ARG A 258 10.76 0.96 4.60
C ARG A 258 10.09 -0.12 5.43
N PHE A 259 9.79 -1.26 4.80
CA PHE A 259 9.15 -2.38 5.49
C PHE A 259 10.07 -2.93 6.57
N LEU A 260 11.35 -3.16 6.24
CA LEU A 260 12.34 -3.65 7.20
C LEU A 260 12.57 -2.67 8.34
N GLU A 261 12.62 -1.38 8.06
CA GLU A 261 12.76 -0.34 9.07
C GLU A 261 11.56 -0.33 10.05
N MET A 262 10.34 -0.25 9.52
CA MET A 262 9.13 -0.20 10.37
C MET A 262 8.87 -1.52 11.11
N ALA A 263 9.04 -2.66 10.45
CA ALA A 263 8.90 -3.96 11.09
C ALA A 263 9.98 -4.15 12.17
N GLY A 264 11.22 -3.73 11.89
CA GLY A 264 12.32 -3.80 12.84
C GLY A 264 12.07 -2.96 14.10
N LEU A 265 11.61 -1.71 13.94
CA LEU A 265 11.25 -0.84 15.06
C LEU A 265 10.10 -1.42 15.88
N SER A 266 9.02 -1.85 15.21
CA SER A 266 7.84 -2.42 15.87
C SER A 266 8.18 -3.69 16.66
N LEU A 267 8.92 -4.62 16.06
CA LEU A 267 9.34 -5.86 16.73
C LEU A 267 10.30 -5.61 17.90
N THR A 268 11.22 -4.65 17.75
CA THR A 268 12.15 -4.27 18.83
C THR A 268 11.38 -3.74 20.04
N ILE A 269 10.44 -2.82 19.82
CA ILE A 269 9.63 -2.22 20.88
C ILE A 269 8.68 -3.24 21.50
N ALA A 270 8.11 -4.14 20.70
CA ALA A 270 7.32 -5.25 21.20
C ALA A 270 8.15 -6.19 22.10
N ALA A 271 9.38 -6.52 21.71
CA ALA A 271 10.27 -7.36 22.51
C ALA A 271 10.69 -6.70 23.83
N LEU A 272 11.00 -5.40 23.82
CA LEU A 272 11.31 -4.64 25.02
C LEU A 272 10.11 -4.57 25.98
N ASN A 273 8.93 -4.27 25.47
CA ASN A 273 7.72 -4.22 26.28
C ASN A 273 7.27 -5.60 26.78
N PHE A 274 7.55 -6.67 26.02
CA PHE A 274 7.39 -8.04 26.50
C PHE A 274 8.26 -8.29 27.73
N ALA A 275 9.55 -7.92 27.67
CA ALA A 275 10.47 -8.08 28.80
C ALA A 275 10.03 -7.25 30.01
N ILE A 276 9.59 -6.00 29.79
CA ILE A 276 9.03 -5.14 30.85
C ILE A 276 7.79 -5.78 31.47
N GLY A 277 6.88 -6.33 30.66
CA GLY A 277 5.69 -7.05 31.14
C GLY A 277 6.03 -8.24 32.03
N LEU A 278 7.07 -9.02 31.68
CA LEU A 278 7.57 -10.11 32.52
C LEU A 278 8.15 -9.61 33.84
N VAL A 279 8.93 -8.53 33.82
CA VAL A 279 9.50 -7.93 35.04
C VAL A 279 8.39 -7.43 35.95
N ILE A 280 7.42 -6.68 35.43
CA ILE A 280 6.26 -6.18 36.19
C ILE A 280 5.51 -7.34 36.83
N ARG A 281 5.23 -8.40 36.06
CA ARG A 281 4.55 -9.59 36.59
C ARG A 281 5.29 -10.19 37.78
N LYS A 282 6.61 -10.36 37.65
CA LYS A 282 7.46 -10.95 38.70
C LYS A 282 7.56 -10.05 39.94
N VAL A 283 7.68 -8.73 39.75
CA VAL A 283 7.85 -7.77 40.86
C VAL A 283 6.55 -7.57 41.63
N PHE A 284 5.43 -7.45 40.95
CA PHE A 284 4.13 -7.18 41.57
C PHE A 284 3.35 -8.43 41.99
N GLY A 285 3.93 -9.63 41.78
CA GLY A 285 3.30 -10.88 42.17
C GLY A 285 1.93 -11.09 41.54
N ILE A 286 1.76 -10.67 40.28
CA ILE A 286 0.51 -10.85 39.54
C ILE A 286 0.42 -12.33 39.13
N ASP A 287 0.06 -13.16 40.09
CA ASP A 287 -0.42 -14.52 39.88
C ASP A 287 -1.94 -14.46 39.77
N VAL A 288 -2.44 -14.67 38.55
CA VAL A 288 -3.85 -14.64 38.21
C VAL A 288 -4.23 -15.93 37.53
#